data_AF-A0A915PKY2-F1
#
_entry.id   AF-A0A915PKY2-F1
#
_cell.length_a   1.000
_cell.length_b   1.000
_cell.length_c   1.000
_cell.angle_alpha   90.00
_cell.angle_beta   90.00
_cell.angle_gamma   90.00
#
_symmetry.space_group_name_H-M   'P 1'
#
loop_
_entity.id
_entity.type
_entity.pdbx_description
1 polymer ?
#
loop_
_entity_poly.entity_id
_entity_poly.type
_entity_poly.pdbx_seq_one_letter_code
_entity_poly.pdbx_strand_id
1 'polypeptide(L)'
;MGTFWSSTAELQKYYDQQATEQIALQNVLFEHKRAVELADARKLIANEYLAAFLVVSLMLVSQKMKQPYLFILPSAPLVVGLLYNFDQQRDLALDTVKEKAQQFRRENPRLFEPVGGPITLDELDKRIKMTKCYSERESNNAN
;
A
#
# COMPACT_ATOMS: atom_id res chain seq x y z
N MET A 1 17.29 44.28 -31.30
CA MET A 1 16.03 43.99 -30.58
C MET A 1 15.70 42.52 -30.83
N GLY A 2 15.67 41.64 -29.82
CA GLY A 2 15.29 40.24 -30.09
C GLY A 2 15.53 39.17 -29.01
N THR A 3 16.05 39.47 -27.82
CA THR A 3 16.37 38.43 -26.82
C THR A 3 15.30 38.23 -25.74
N PHE A 4 14.33 39.13 -25.62
CA PHE A 4 13.31 39.07 -24.55
C PHE A 4 12.25 37.98 -24.76
N TRP A 5 11.95 37.65 -26.03
CA TRP A 5 10.90 36.70 -26.39
C TRP A 5 11.31 35.23 -26.29
N SER A 6 12.62 34.91 -26.42
CA SER A 6 13.09 33.52 -26.23
C SER A 6 13.11 33.14 -24.75
N SER A 7 13.48 34.08 -23.87
CA SER A 7 13.54 33.86 -22.42
C SER A 7 12.17 33.59 -21.83
N THR A 8 11.13 34.33 -22.22
CA THR A 8 9.76 34.11 -21.73
C THR A 8 9.17 32.79 -22.23
N ALA A 9 9.44 32.40 -23.48
CA ALA A 9 8.99 31.12 -24.03
C ALA A 9 9.69 29.91 -23.37
N GLU A 10 10.97 30.03 -23.03
CA GLU A 10 11.72 28.99 -22.30
C GLU A 10 11.27 28.88 -20.84
N LEU A 11 11.04 30.00 -20.16
CA LEU A 11 10.45 30.03 -18.82
C LEU A 11 9.07 29.39 -18.80
N GLN A 12 8.23 29.70 -19.78
CA GLN A 12 6.89 29.12 -19.86
C GLN A 12 6.95 27.61 -20.09
N LYS A 13 7.83 27.13 -20.96
CA LYS A 13 8.05 25.67 -21.14
C LYS A 13 8.53 25.00 -19.85
N TYR A 14 9.41 25.63 -19.09
CA TYR A 14 9.90 25.10 -17.82
C TYR A 14 8.76 24.97 -16.79
N TYR A 15 7.92 26.00 -16.65
CA TYR A 15 6.77 25.96 -15.75
C TYR A 15 5.70 24.96 -16.21
N ASP A 16 5.43 24.88 -17.51
CA ASP A 16 4.50 23.90 -18.07
C ASP A 16 5.01 22.48 -17.80
N GLN A 17 6.31 22.23 -17.99
CA GLN A 17 6.91 20.94 -17.68
C GLN A 17 6.79 20.61 -16.18
N GLN A 18 7.12 21.55 -15.30
CA GLN A 18 7.01 21.37 -13.86
C GLN A 18 5.54 21.11 -13.43
N ALA A 19 4.58 21.80 -14.04
CA ALA A 19 3.16 21.57 -13.79
C ALA A 19 2.73 20.16 -14.24
N THR A 20 3.18 19.71 -15.42
CA THR A 20 2.87 18.36 -15.91
C THR A 20 3.46 17.26 -15.02
N GLU A 21 4.69 17.44 -14.51
CA GLU A 21 5.32 16.51 -13.56
C GLU A 21 4.54 16.46 -12.24
N GLN A 22 4.09 17.61 -11.73
CA GLN A 22 3.28 17.65 -10.51
C GLN A 22 1.91 16.97 -10.70
N ILE A 23 1.26 17.17 -11.83
CA ILE A 23 -0.01 16.50 -12.16
C ILE A 23 0.20 14.99 -12.28
N ALA A 24 1.29 14.54 -12.92
CA ALA A 24 1.61 13.12 -13.04
C ALA A 24 1.85 12.48 -11.66
N LEU A 25 2.62 13.14 -10.79
CA LEU A 25 2.82 12.68 -9.42
C LEU A 25 1.52 12.60 -8.63
N GLN A 26 0.67 13.63 -8.76
CA GLN A 26 -0.62 13.66 -8.08
C GLN A 26 -1.55 12.54 -8.56
N ASN A 27 -1.57 12.25 -9.86
CA ASN A 27 -2.34 11.14 -10.42
C ASN A 27 -1.85 9.80 -9.89
N VAL A 28 -0.53 9.56 -9.87
CA VAL A 28 0.04 8.31 -9.33
C VAL A 28 -0.31 8.14 -7.85
N LEU A 29 -0.23 9.21 -7.05
CA LEU A 29 -0.63 9.17 -5.64
C LEU A 29 -2.12 8.89 -5.46
N PHE A 30 -2.97 9.48 -6.30
CA PHE A 30 -4.41 9.26 -6.26
C PHE A 30 -4.78 7.81 -6.65
N GLU A 31 -4.18 7.29 -7.73
CA GLU A 31 -4.35 5.91 -8.15
C GLU A 31 -3.89 4.93 -7.07
N HIS A 32 -2.74 5.20 -6.45
CA HIS A 32 -2.24 4.39 -5.35
C HIS A 32 -3.21 4.39 -4.15
N LYS A 33 -3.69 5.56 -3.72
CA LYS A 33 -4.64 5.68 -2.62
C LYS A 33 -5.93 4.90 -2.92
N ARG A 34 -6.45 5.03 -4.14
CA ARG A 34 -7.66 4.31 -4.56
C ARG A 34 -7.44 2.80 -4.63
N ALA A 35 -6.26 2.35 -5.05
CA ALA A 35 -5.91 0.94 -5.06
C ALA A 35 -5.84 0.34 -3.64
N VAL A 36 -5.29 1.10 -2.68
CA VAL A 36 -5.26 0.71 -1.27
C VAL A 36 -6.68 0.61 -0.69
N GLU A 37 -7.51 1.64 -0.89
CA GLU A 37 -8.90 1.63 -0.42
C GLU A 37 -9.70 0.45 -1.01
N LEU A 38 -9.51 0.13 -2.29
CA LEU A 38 -10.14 -1.03 -2.92
C LEU A 38 -9.63 -2.36 -2.37
N ALA A 39 -8.34 -2.46 -2.03
CA ALA A 39 -7.78 -3.65 -1.41
C ALA A 39 -8.34 -3.87 0.00
N ASP A 40 -8.48 -2.80 0.78
CA ASP A 40 -9.09 -2.83 2.12
C ASP A 40 -10.58 -3.18 2.06
N ALA A 41 -11.32 -2.62 1.12
CA ALA A 41 -12.72 -2.98 0.90
C ALA A 41 -12.87 -4.47 0.53
N ARG A 42 -12.01 -4.99 -0.35
CA ARG A 42 -11.97 -6.43 -0.68
C ARG A 42 -11.63 -7.29 0.53
N LYS A 43 -10.75 -6.83 1.43
CA LYS A 43 -10.44 -7.53 2.69
C LYS A 43 -11.70 -7.66 3.55
N LEU A 44 -12.43 -6.56 3.72
CA LEU A 44 -13.63 -6.50 4.55
C LEU A 44 -14.74 -7.41 3.99
N ILE A 45 -15.01 -7.33 2.69
CA ILE A 45 -15.98 -8.17 2.00
C ILE A 45 -15.62 -9.66 2.10
N ALA A 46 -14.36 -10.03 1.85
CA ALA A 46 -13.93 -11.43 1.92
C ALA A 46 -14.11 -12.00 3.33
N ASN A 47 -13.81 -11.20 4.36
CA ASN A 47 -13.97 -11.61 5.75
C ASN A 47 -15.46 -11.78 6.13
N GLU A 48 -16.32 -10.86 5.68
CA GLU A 48 -17.77 -10.95 5.87
C GLU A 48 -18.37 -12.20 5.23
N TYR A 49 -17.98 -12.54 4.00
CA TYR A 49 -18.43 -13.77 3.34
C TYR A 49 -17.98 -15.03 4.07
N LEU A 50 -16.74 -15.05 4.56
CA LEU A 50 -16.18 -16.19 5.30
C LEU A 50 -16.90 -16.38 6.65
N ALA A 51 -17.15 -15.27 7.36
CA ALA A 51 -17.94 -15.27 8.59
C ALA A 51 -19.39 -15.72 8.34
N ALA A 52 -20.05 -15.19 7.30
CA ALA A 52 -21.41 -15.58 6.93
C ALA A 52 -21.50 -17.07 6.56
N PHE A 53 -20.53 -17.57 5.78
CA PHE A 53 -20.45 -18.98 5.42
C PHE A 53 -20.26 -19.86 6.66
N LEU A 54 -19.39 -19.45 7.59
CA LEU A 54 -19.20 -20.16 8.86
C LEU A 54 -20.48 -20.20 9.68
N VAL A 55 -21.19 -19.08 9.86
CA VAL A 55 -22.46 -19.04 10.60
C VAL A 55 -23.52 -19.94 9.97
N VAL A 56 -23.69 -19.88 8.64
CA VAL A 56 -24.66 -20.74 7.92
C VAL A 56 -24.30 -22.22 8.05
N SER A 57 -23.02 -22.57 7.92
CA SER A 57 -22.55 -23.94 8.09
C SER A 57 -22.81 -24.45 9.51
N LEU A 58 -22.59 -23.60 10.52
CA LEU A 58 -22.82 -23.94 11.92
C LEU A 58 -24.31 -24.15 12.21
N MET A 59 -25.18 -23.32 11.61
CA MET A 59 -26.63 -23.41 11.76
C MET A 59 -27.18 -24.69 11.11
N LEU A 60 -26.65 -25.10 9.95
CA LEU A 60 -26.98 -26.37 9.29
C LEU A 60 -26.55 -27.59 10.11
N VAL A 61 -25.34 -27.56 10.69
CA VAL A 61 -24.84 -28.62 11.57
C VAL A 61 -25.68 -28.70 12.84
N SER A 62 -26.05 -27.55 13.40
CA SER A 62 -26.89 -27.41 14.59
C SER A 62 -28.30 -27.99 14.39
N GLN A 63 -28.90 -27.81 13.21
CA GLN A 63 -30.20 -28.42 12.86
C GLN A 63 -30.18 -29.95 12.86
N LYS A 64 -29.04 -30.60 12.56
CA LYS A 64 -28.93 -32.07 12.58
C LYS A 64 -28.77 -32.67 13.97
N MET A 65 -28.56 -31.87 15.02
CA MET A 65 -28.32 -32.36 16.38
C MET A 65 -29.39 -31.89 17.38
N LYS A 66 -29.73 -32.77 18.33
CA LYS A 66 -30.84 -32.56 19.29
C LYS A 66 -30.62 -31.43 20.32
N GLN A 67 -29.40 -30.89 20.46
CA GLN A 67 -29.05 -29.88 21.46
C GLN A 67 -28.20 -28.75 20.86
N PRO A 68 -28.82 -27.74 20.21
CA PRO A 68 -28.14 -26.69 19.46
C PRO A 68 -27.32 -25.70 20.32
N TYR A 69 -27.67 -25.55 21.59
CA TYR A 69 -27.11 -24.55 22.52
C TYR A 69 -25.70 -24.88 23.03
N LEU A 70 -25.28 -26.15 23.00
CA LEU A 70 -23.94 -26.59 23.46
C LEU A 70 -22.80 -26.23 22.49
N PHE A 71 -23.12 -25.92 21.23
CA PHE A 71 -22.13 -25.63 20.18
C PHE A 71 -21.76 -24.15 20.05
N ILE A 72 -22.51 -23.25 20.67
CA ILE A 72 -22.21 -21.81 20.62
C ILE A 72 -20.90 -21.51 21.38
N LEU A 73 -20.64 -22.25 22.47
CA LEU A 73 -19.47 -22.04 23.32
C LEU A 73 -18.12 -22.39 22.64
N PRO A 74 -17.96 -23.56 21.96
CA PRO A 74 -16.71 -23.89 21.27
C PRO A 74 -16.58 -23.25 19.88
N SER A 75 -17.67 -22.84 19.25
CA SER A 75 -17.62 -22.32 17.87
C SER A 75 -17.06 -20.90 17.77
N ALA A 76 -17.35 -20.04 18.74
CA ALA A 76 -16.83 -18.67 18.77
C ALA A 76 -15.28 -18.60 18.72
N PRO A 77 -14.52 -19.30 19.59
CA PRO A 77 -13.05 -19.29 19.50
C PRO A 77 -12.51 -19.96 18.23
N LEU A 78 -13.21 -20.96 17.68
CA LEU A 78 -12.83 -21.59 16.39
C LEU A 78 -12.94 -20.60 15.22
N VAL A 79 -14.03 -19.84 15.15
CA VAL A 79 -14.23 -18.81 14.10
C VAL A 79 -13.17 -17.73 14.23
N VAL A 80 -12.95 -17.21 15.44
CA VAL A 80 -11.92 -16.17 15.67
C VAL A 80 -10.51 -16.69 15.34
N GLY A 81 -10.18 -17.92 15.73
CA GLY A 81 -8.89 -18.53 15.42
C GLY A 81 -8.68 -18.79 13.93
N LEU A 82 -9.71 -19.20 13.19
CA LEU A 82 -9.64 -19.39 11.74
C LEU A 82 -9.45 -18.05 11.02
N LEU A 83 -10.19 -17.01 11.41
CA LEU A 83 -10.02 -15.66 10.86
C LEU A 83 -8.61 -15.13 11.12
N TYR A 84 -8.10 -15.30 12.35
CA TYR A 84 -6.76 -14.87 12.73
C TYR A 84 -5.66 -15.57 11.91
N ASN A 85 -5.75 -16.89 11.76
CA ASN A 85 -4.81 -17.66 10.94
C ASN A 85 -4.88 -17.26 9.47
N PHE A 86 -6.08 -16.96 8.95
CA PHE A 86 -6.25 -16.53 7.57
C PHE A 86 -5.62 -15.16 7.30
N ASP A 87 -5.80 -14.22 8.23
CA ASP A 87 -5.12 -12.91 8.17
C ASP A 87 -3.60 -13.08 8.23
N GLN A 88 -3.09 -13.93 9.11
CA GLN A 88 -1.65 -14.19 9.23
C GLN A 88 -1.06 -14.85 7.97
N GLN A 89 -1.76 -15.83 7.37
CA GLN A 89 -1.33 -16.46 6.11
C GLN A 89 -1.33 -15.47 4.94
N ARG A 90 -2.28 -14.53 4.93
CA ARG A 90 -2.32 -13.46 3.94
C ARG A 90 -1.17 -12.48 4.08
N ASP A 91 -0.82 -12.07 5.30
CA ASP A 91 0.30 -11.15 5.53
C ASP A 91 1.62 -11.77 5.02
N LEU A 92 1.84 -13.05 5.30
CA LEU A 92 2.98 -13.80 4.76
C LEU A 92 2.97 -13.86 3.22
N ALA A 93 1.80 -14.04 2.60
CA ALA A 93 1.67 -14.04 1.15
C ALA A 93 1.97 -12.66 0.55
N LEU A 94 1.49 -11.58 1.18
CA LEU A 94 1.77 -10.20 0.77
C LEU A 94 3.25 -9.86 0.89
N ASP A 95 3.89 -10.26 1.97
CA ASP A 95 5.33 -10.07 2.16
C ASP A 95 6.13 -10.83 1.10
N THR A 96 5.72 -12.06 0.77
CA THR A 96 6.34 -12.85 -0.31
C THR A 96 6.18 -12.16 -1.67
N VAL A 97 4.99 -11.65 -1.97
CA VAL A 97 4.73 -10.91 -3.23
C VAL A 97 5.58 -9.64 -3.27
N LYS A 98 5.69 -8.91 -2.16
CA LYS A 98 6.53 -7.71 -2.05
C LYS A 98 8.00 -8.03 -2.26
N GLU A 99 8.50 -9.10 -1.65
CA GLU A 99 9.88 -9.56 -1.82
C GLU A 99 10.14 -9.94 -3.29
N LYS A 100 9.24 -10.69 -3.92
CA LYS A 100 9.36 -11.06 -5.35
C LYS A 100 9.28 -9.85 -6.27
N ALA A 101 8.40 -8.89 -6.00
CA ALA A 101 8.33 -7.64 -6.74
C ALA A 101 9.62 -6.82 -6.62
N GLN A 102 10.22 -6.77 -5.43
CA GLN A 102 11.53 -6.14 -5.23
C GLN A 102 12.65 -6.88 -5.98
N GLN A 103 12.61 -8.22 -5.97
CA GLN A 103 13.54 -9.05 -6.72
C GLN A 103 13.44 -8.74 -8.24
N PHE A 104 12.24 -8.75 -8.81
CA PHE A 104 12.02 -8.40 -10.22
C PHE A 104 12.46 -6.98 -10.57
N ARG A 105 12.26 -6.02 -9.67
CA ARG A 105 12.74 -4.64 -9.86
C ARG A 105 14.26 -4.56 -9.91
N ARG A 106 14.98 -5.37 -9.12
CA ARG A 106 16.44 -5.44 -9.14
C ARG A 106 16.97 -6.14 -10.39
N GLU A 107 16.29 -7.20 -10.82
CA GLU A 107 16.69 -7.99 -12.00
C GLU A 107 16.41 -7.25 -13.32
N ASN A 108 15.34 -6.46 -13.39
CA ASN A 108 14.93 -5.77 -14.62
C ASN A 108 14.74 -4.25 -14.39
N PRO A 109 15.82 -3.50 -14.12
CA PRO A 109 15.72 -2.08 -13.78
C PRO A 109 15.13 -1.23 -14.90
N ARG A 110 15.31 -1.64 -16.17
CA ARG A 110 14.82 -0.91 -17.35
C ARG A 110 13.31 -1.03 -17.57
N LEU A 111 12.66 -2.08 -17.06
CA LEU A 111 11.22 -2.30 -17.22
C LEU A 111 10.39 -1.54 -16.18
N PHE A 112 11.02 -1.17 -15.07
CA PHE A 112 10.38 -0.48 -13.94
C PHE A 112 10.97 0.91 -13.73
N GLU A 113 11.35 1.59 -14.82
CA GLU A 113 11.69 3.00 -14.77
C GLU A 113 10.47 3.78 -14.27
N PRO A 114 10.57 4.53 -13.16
CA PRO A 114 9.45 5.28 -12.62
C PRO A 114 8.98 6.32 -13.63
N VAL A 115 7.67 6.36 -13.85
CA VAL A 115 7.02 7.40 -14.66
C VAL A 115 7.23 8.74 -13.95
N GLY A 116 8.23 9.52 -14.37
CA GLY A 116 8.59 10.81 -13.77
C GLY A 116 10.08 11.04 -13.46
N GLY A 117 10.99 10.14 -13.82
CA GLY A 117 12.44 10.36 -13.61
C GLY A 117 12.95 9.87 -12.25
N PRO A 118 14.23 10.13 -11.90
CA PRO A 118 15.04 9.27 -11.04
C PRO A 118 14.63 9.21 -9.55
N ILE A 119 13.71 10.06 -9.10
CA ILE A 119 13.42 10.17 -7.66
C ILE A 119 12.19 9.34 -7.32
N THR A 120 12.44 8.16 -6.75
CA THR A 120 11.36 7.36 -6.15
C THR A 120 11.01 7.85 -4.75
N LEU A 121 9.77 7.61 -4.30
CA LEU A 121 9.32 7.95 -2.94
C LEU A 121 10.25 7.37 -1.86
N ASP A 122 10.78 6.16 -2.06
CA ASP A 122 11.78 5.55 -1.17
C ASP A 122 13.10 6.33 -1.11
N GLU A 123 13.51 6.93 -2.23
CA GLU A 123 14.69 7.78 -2.27
C GLU A 123 14.45 9.14 -1.63
N LEU A 124 13.25 9.69 -1.79
CA LEU A 124 12.82 10.91 -1.11
C LEU A 124 12.81 10.71 0.41
N ASP A 125 12.27 9.58 0.88
CA ASP A 125 12.17 9.25 2.30
C ASP A 125 13.55 8.98 2.91
N LYS A 126 14.44 8.31 2.17
CA LYS A 126 15.87 8.19 2.53
C LYS A 126 16.55 9.55 2.65
N ARG A 127 16.32 10.47 1.72
CA ARG A 127 16.88 11.83 1.77
C ARG A 127 16.35 12.59 2.99
N ILE A 128 15.05 12.53 3.27
CA ILE A 128 14.45 13.15 4.48
C ILE A 128 15.08 12.59 5.75
N LYS A 129 15.22 11.26 5.84
CA LYS A 129 15.85 10.60 6.99
C LYS A 129 17.32 10.98 7.16
N MET A 130 18.08 11.08 6.06
CA MET A 130 19.46 11.56 6.09
C MET A 130 19.53 13.01 6.59
N THR A 131 18.72 13.91 6.04
CA THR A 131 18.70 15.32 6.45
C THR A 131 18.37 15.47 7.94
N LYS A 132 17.39 14.70 8.44
CA LYS A 132 17.05 14.67 9.87
C LYS A 132 18.24 14.22 10.72
N CYS A 133 18.92 13.15 10.33
CA CYS A 133 20.07 12.61 11.05
C CYS A 133 21.29 13.57 11.03
N TYR A 134 21.49 14.32 9.94
CA TYR A 134 22.50 15.38 9.86
C TYR A 134 22.18 16.55 10.79
N SER A 135 20.93 17.04 10.79
CA SER A 135 20.52 18.15 11.67
C SER A 135 20.65 17.80 13.17
N GLU A 136 20.41 16.54 13.53
CA GLU A 136 20.51 16.04 14.89
C GLU A 136 21.98 15.86 15.34
N ARG A 137 22.88 15.54 14.39
CA ARG A 137 24.34 15.52 14.62
C ARG A 137 24.94 16.91 14.79
N GLU A 138 24.51 17.89 13.98
CA GLU A 138 24.96 19.28 14.14
C GLU A 138 24.48 19.87 15.48
N SER A 139 23.24 19.59 15.89
CA SER A 139 22.73 20.04 17.19
C SER A 139 23.46 19.43 18.38
N ASN A 140 23.99 18.21 18.26
CA ASN A 140 24.74 17.53 19.33
C ASN A 140 26.23 17.91 19.38
N ASN A 141 26.80 18.39 18.28
CA ASN A 141 28.19 18.90 18.23
C ASN A 141 28.29 20.40 18.58
N ALA A 142 27.16 21.11 18.67
CA ALA A 142 27.09 22.53 19.02
C ALA A 142 26.84 22.78 20.53
N ASN A 143 26.68 21.72 21.33
CA ASN A 143 26.63 21.74 22.80
C ASN A 143 27.91 21.11 23.38
#